data_AF-A0A7W1R324-F1
#
_entry.id   AF-A0A7W1R324-F1
#
_cell.length_a   1.000
_cell.length_b   1.000
_cell.length_c   1.000
_cell.angle_alpha   90.00
_cell.angle_beta   90.00
_cell.angle_gamma   90.00
#
_symmetry.space_group_name_H-M   'P 1'
#
loop_
_entity.id
_entity.type
_entity.pdbx_description
1 polymer ?
#
loop_
_entity_poly.entity_id
_entity_poly.type
_entity_poly.pdbx_seq_one_letter_code
_entity_poly.pdbx_strand_id
1 'polypeptide(L)'
;MNSRSRTTAVAAVLAAGLTGGGIAWAANAQSSTDVGEHSDSMGGGMSMMDMMGGGMSMMGGGSGGGMGEFSDDKPFDLQFIDQMTMHHQGALMSTRAMIADSDRPELRGLATAIETSQTAQIEQMQAFRTEWYGDAESTTGGMDMAQMEQMMTGDAMTGMADMMGGRSEEMYLQMMIVHHQLGVDMAEEAITRSERPEVRQLAQTIADEQSAQIVLMQDYLQ
;
A
#
# COMPACT_ATOMS: atom_id res chain seq x y z
N MET A 1 44.40 -15.93 31.34
CA MET A 1 43.09 -15.61 31.93
C MET A 1 42.99 -14.10 32.07
N ASN A 2 42.16 -13.44 31.25
CA ASN A 2 41.58 -12.13 31.57
C ASN A 2 40.38 -11.91 30.65
N SER A 3 39.19 -12.14 31.21
CA SER A 3 37.89 -11.92 30.57
C SER A 3 37.58 -10.43 30.59
N ARG A 4 37.35 -9.82 29.42
CA ARG A 4 36.68 -8.52 29.32
C ARG A 4 35.25 -8.78 28.84
N SER A 5 34.33 -8.74 29.80
CA SER A 5 32.89 -8.75 29.60
C SER A 5 32.48 -7.56 28.72
N ARG A 6 31.95 -7.85 27.53
CA ARG A 6 31.22 -6.88 26.71
C ARG A 6 29.78 -6.83 27.22
N THR A 7 29.45 -5.81 27.97
CA THR A 7 28.06 -5.43 28.27
C THR A 7 27.44 -4.83 27.02
N THR A 8 26.55 -5.56 26.37
CA THR A 8 25.67 -5.04 25.31
C THR A 8 24.59 -4.22 26.00
N ALA A 9 24.59 -2.90 25.78
CA ALA A 9 23.50 -2.04 26.19
C ALA A 9 22.33 -2.24 25.20
N VAL A 10 21.22 -2.78 25.68
CA VAL A 10 19.95 -2.82 24.94
C VAL A 10 19.36 -1.41 25.04
N ALA A 11 19.39 -0.67 23.94
CA ALA A 11 18.65 0.58 23.82
C ALA A 11 17.17 0.24 23.65
N ALA A 12 16.37 0.50 24.68
CA ALA A 12 14.92 0.45 24.59
C ALA A 12 14.45 1.65 23.77
N VAL A 13 13.98 1.41 22.55
CA VAL A 13 13.24 2.41 21.78
C VAL A 13 11.84 2.48 22.38
N LEU A 14 11.55 3.59 23.06
CA LEU A 14 10.21 3.91 23.51
C LEU A 14 9.35 4.18 22.28
N ALA A 15 8.43 3.26 21.97
CA ALA A 15 7.33 3.51 21.06
C ALA A 15 6.46 4.63 21.68
N ALA A 16 6.68 5.86 21.22
CA ALA A 16 5.76 6.95 21.46
C ALA A 16 4.49 6.63 20.66
N GLY A 17 3.50 6.06 21.35
CA GLY A 17 2.14 5.96 20.85
C GLY A 17 1.61 7.37 20.61
N LEU A 18 1.81 7.87 19.38
CA LEU A 18 1.01 8.97 18.89
C LEU A 18 -0.34 8.37 18.56
N THR A 19 -1.28 8.66 19.45
CA THR A 19 -2.71 8.54 19.21
C THR A 19 -3.04 9.32 17.95
N GLY A 20 -2.94 8.68 16.79
CA GLY A 20 -3.62 9.11 15.59
C GLY A 20 -5.08 9.26 15.96
N GLY A 21 -5.63 10.45 15.73
CA GLY A 21 -7.00 10.78 16.04
C GLY A 21 -7.94 9.92 15.20
N GLY A 22 -8.23 8.72 15.70
CA GLY A 22 -9.27 7.86 15.17
C GLY A 22 -10.62 8.52 15.46
N ILE A 23 -11.23 9.08 14.43
CA ILE A 23 -12.68 9.24 14.43
C ILE A 23 -13.24 7.80 14.41
N ALA A 24 -13.59 7.29 15.58
CA ALA A 24 -14.20 5.97 15.72
C ALA A 24 -15.57 5.99 15.05
N TRP A 25 -15.68 5.42 13.85
CA TRP A 25 -16.97 5.05 13.26
C TRP A 25 -17.25 3.59 13.59
N ALA A 26 -18.31 3.36 14.37
CA ALA A 26 -18.83 2.03 14.62
C ALA A 26 -19.49 1.50 13.34
N ALA A 27 -18.86 0.51 12.70
CA ALA A 27 -19.45 -0.22 11.58
C ALA A 27 -20.61 -1.09 12.08
N ASN A 28 -21.77 -0.99 11.42
CA ASN A 28 -22.88 -1.90 11.61
C ASN A 28 -23.19 -2.55 10.25
N ALA A 29 -22.41 -3.58 9.88
CA ALA A 29 -22.64 -4.34 8.67
C ALA A 29 -23.53 -5.55 8.99
N GLN A 30 -24.79 -5.47 8.58
CA GLN A 30 -25.71 -6.61 8.57
C GLN A 30 -25.46 -7.40 7.28
N SER A 31 -25.11 -8.67 7.40
CA SER A 31 -24.89 -9.60 6.29
C SER A 31 -26.18 -9.87 5.51
N SER A 32 -26.13 -9.72 4.18
CA SER A 32 -27.10 -10.32 3.27
C SER A 32 -26.37 -11.07 2.17
N THR A 33 -26.55 -12.39 2.17
CA THR A 33 -26.19 -13.29 1.08
C THR A 33 -27.30 -13.25 0.04
N ASP A 34 -26.95 -13.01 -1.22
CA ASP A 34 -27.77 -13.48 -2.34
C ASP A 34 -26.89 -13.85 -3.53
N VAL A 35 -27.18 -15.01 -4.11
CA VAL A 35 -26.43 -15.67 -5.17
C VAL A 35 -27.22 -15.46 -6.46
N GLY A 36 -26.70 -14.64 -7.37
CA GLY A 36 -27.29 -14.38 -8.68
C GLY A 36 -26.41 -14.92 -9.81
N GLU A 37 -26.98 -15.82 -10.61
CA GLU A 37 -26.36 -16.56 -11.72
C GLU A 37 -25.80 -15.66 -12.84
N HIS A 38 -24.58 -15.96 -13.30
CA HIS A 38 -23.96 -15.37 -14.49
C HIS A 38 -24.42 -16.09 -15.76
N SER A 39 -25.01 -15.35 -16.70
CA SER A 39 -25.19 -15.78 -18.08
C SER A 39 -24.05 -15.24 -18.95
N ASP A 40 -23.31 -16.13 -19.58
CA ASP A 40 -22.23 -15.83 -20.52
C ASP A 40 -22.72 -15.04 -21.75
N SER A 41 -22.01 -13.96 -22.09
CA SER A 41 -22.04 -13.37 -23.42
C SER A 41 -20.63 -12.93 -23.82
N MET A 42 -20.01 -13.73 -24.69
CA MET A 42 -18.74 -13.42 -25.32
C MET A 42 -18.87 -12.23 -26.29
N GLY A 43 -18.18 -11.14 -25.96
CA GLY A 43 -17.95 -10.00 -26.84
C GLY A 43 -16.61 -9.37 -26.47
N GLY A 44 -15.60 -9.56 -27.32
CA GLY A 44 -14.22 -9.17 -27.06
C GLY A 44 -14.00 -7.66 -26.93
N GLY A 45 -13.64 -7.24 -25.73
CA GLY A 45 -12.96 -6.00 -25.39
C GLY A 45 -12.38 -6.19 -24.00
N MET A 46 -11.06 -6.10 -23.82
CA MET A 46 -10.46 -6.12 -22.48
C MET A 46 -11.03 -4.94 -21.70
N SER A 47 -11.57 -5.18 -20.50
CA SER A 47 -12.02 -4.09 -19.65
C SER A 47 -10.81 -3.25 -19.22
N MET A 48 -11.03 -1.98 -18.85
CA MET A 48 -9.98 -1.14 -18.24
C MET A 48 -9.37 -1.84 -17.00
N MET A 49 -10.18 -2.64 -16.30
CA MET A 49 -9.76 -3.48 -15.18
C MET A 49 -8.82 -4.62 -15.60
N ASP A 50 -9.06 -5.27 -16.76
CA ASP A 50 -8.17 -6.30 -17.31
C ASP A 50 -6.84 -5.72 -17.82
N MET A 51 -6.87 -4.50 -18.37
CA MET A 51 -5.66 -3.82 -18.84
C MET A 51 -4.76 -3.36 -17.68
N MET A 52 -5.34 -2.90 -16.57
CA MET A 52 -4.57 -2.45 -15.40
C MET A 52 -4.14 -3.62 -14.50
N GLY A 53 -4.97 -4.66 -14.36
CA GLY A 53 -4.56 -5.92 -13.75
C GLY A 53 -3.39 -6.57 -14.49
N GLY A 54 -3.42 -6.57 -15.82
CA GLY A 54 -2.30 -7.02 -16.66
C GLY A 54 -1.08 -6.10 -16.61
N GLY A 55 -1.26 -4.79 -16.40
CA GLY A 55 -0.18 -3.81 -16.27
C GLY A 55 0.64 -3.99 -14.99
N MET A 56 -0.02 -4.25 -13.86
CA MET A 56 0.66 -4.64 -12.61
C MET A 56 1.41 -5.98 -12.75
N SER A 57 0.85 -6.95 -13.47
CA SER A 57 1.54 -8.22 -13.76
C SER A 57 2.74 -8.07 -14.72
N MET A 58 2.79 -7.04 -15.56
CA MET A 58 3.89 -6.84 -16.53
C MET A 58 5.12 -6.08 -15.99
N MET A 59 5.05 -5.43 -14.82
CA MET A 59 6.25 -4.91 -14.14
C MET A 59 7.01 -5.99 -13.33
N GLY A 60 6.48 -7.22 -13.25
CA GLY A 60 7.11 -8.37 -12.58
C GLY A 60 8.16 -9.12 -13.40
N GLY A 61 8.91 -8.43 -14.26
CA GLY A 61 9.92 -9.04 -15.16
C GLY A 61 11.27 -9.39 -14.51
N GLY A 62 11.34 -9.44 -13.18
CA GLY A 62 12.51 -9.84 -12.40
C GLY A 62 12.23 -11.10 -11.61
N SER A 63 13.26 -11.83 -11.19
CA SER A 63 13.20 -13.09 -10.44
C SER A 63 12.52 -13.02 -9.04
N GLY A 64 11.82 -11.94 -8.71
CA GLY A 64 10.99 -11.80 -7.51
C GLY A 64 9.52 -11.85 -7.89
N GLY A 65 8.69 -12.57 -7.11
CA GLY A 65 7.25 -12.70 -7.34
C GLY A 65 6.52 -11.37 -7.44
N GLY A 66 5.26 -11.43 -7.88
CA GLY A 66 4.39 -10.25 -7.97
C GLY A 66 4.19 -9.58 -6.61
N MET A 67 3.70 -8.33 -6.63
CA MET A 67 3.33 -7.63 -5.41
C MET A 67 2.26 -8.42 -4.64
N GLY A 68 2.48 -8.65 -3.35
CA GLY A 68 1.61 -9.51 -2.52
C GLY A 68 1.90 -11.00 -2.66
N GLU A 69 2.90 -11.40 -3.44
CA GLU A 69 3.43 -12.76 -3.42
C GLU A 69 4.67 -12.82 -2.50
N PHE A 70 4.62 -13.74 -1.54
CA PHE A 70 5.69 -13.94 -0.57
C PHE A 70 6.26 -15.35 -0.71
N SER A 71 7.57 -15.44 -0.89
CA SER A 71 8.27 -16.71 -1.04
C SER A 71 8.83 -17.23 0.28
N ASP A 72 9.03 -18.55 0.37
CA ASP A 72 9.58 -19.19 1.58
C ASP A 72 11.13 -19.12 1.65
N ASP A 73 11.82 -18.68 0.59
CA ASP A 73 13.29 -18.59 0.55
C ASP A 73 13.84 -17.35 1.25
N LYS A 74 13.00 -16.39 1.64
CA LYS A 74 13.37 -15.14 2.30
C LYS A 74 12.53 -14.91 3.56
N PRO A 75 13.03 -14.16 4.56
CA PRO A 75 12.22 -13.81 5.72
C PRO A 75 10.95 -13.08 5.30
N PHE A 76 9.80 -13.55 5.78
CA PHE A 76 8.50 -12.97 5.44
C PHE A 76 8.43 -11.48 5.79
N ASP A 77 8.82 -11.10 7.01
CA ASP A 77 8.76 -9.70 7.47
C ASP A 77 9.59 -8.76 6.59
N LEU A 78 10.75 -9.22 6.10
CA LEU A 78 11.58 -8.45 5.17
C LEU A 78 10.84 -8.19 3.85
N GLN A 79 10.21 -9.22 3.30
CA GLN A 79 9.43 -9.09 2.07
C GLN A 79 8.23 -8.17 2.25
N PHE A 80 7.46 -8.35 3.33
CA PHE A 80 6.33 -7.48 3.65
C PHE A 80 6.74 -6.02 3.80
N ILE A 81 7.80 -5.74 4.55
CA ILE A 81 8.31 -4.37 4.77
C ILE A 81 8.74 -3.73 3.45
N ASP A 82 9.53 -4.43 2.62
CA ASP A 82 10.00 -3.91 1.34
C ASP A 82 8.85 -3.67 0.36
N GLN A 83 7.97 -4.66 0.21
CA GLN A 83 6.82 -4.56 -0.69
C GLN A 83 5.85 -3.48 -0.22
N MET A 84 5.39 -3.51 1.03
CA MET A 84 4.43 -2.52 1.53
C MET A 84 4.98 -1.09 1.52
N THR A 85 6.31 -0.91 1.70
CA THR A 85 6.94 0.40 1.50
C THR A 85 6.78 0.90 0.07
N MET A 86 7.06 0.03 -0.92
CA MET A 86 6.88 0.34 -2.33
C MET A 86 5.41 0.60 -2.69
N HIS A 87 4.48 -0.17 -2.12
CA HIS A 87 3.03 0.01 -2.26
C HIS A 87 2.62 1.43 -1.88
N HIS A 88 2.98 1.83 -0.66
CA HIS A 88 2.59 3.14 -0.11
C HIS A 88 3.19 4.29 -0.89
N GLN A 89 4.43 4.16 -1.34
CA GLN A 89 5.07 5.19 -2.16
C GLN A 89 4.32 5.40 -3.48
N GLY A 90 3.82 4.31 -4.10
CA GLY A 90 2.93 4.38 -5.26
C GLY A 90 1.66 5.19 -4.99
N ALA A 91 1.00 4.92 -3.85
CA ALA A 91 -0.22 5.64 -3.49
C ALA A 91 0.03 7.13 -3.22
N LEU A 92 1.13 7.48 -2.52
CA LEU A 92 1.51 8.87 -2.24
C LEU A 92 1.75 9.66 -3.54
N MET A 93 2.46 9.07 -4.50
CA MET A 93 2.72 9.70 -5.79
C MET A 93 1.43 9.98 -6.56
N SER A 94 0.55 8.97 -6.68
CA SER A 94 -0.74 9.13 -7.37
C SER A 94 -1.64 10.14 -6.68
N THR A 95 -1.74 10.10 -5.35
CA THR A 95 -2.56 11.01 -4.54
C THR A 95 -2.17 12.46 -4.75
N ARG A 96 -0.87 12.76 -4.67
CA ARG A 96 -0.32 14.11 -4.89
C ARG A 96 -0.57 14.61 -6.31
N ALA A 97 -0.44 13.73 -7.30
CA ALA A 97 -0.60 14.10 -8.70
C ALA A 97 -2.06 14.31 -9.12
N MET A 98 -3.01 13.61 -8.47
CA MET A 98 -4.37 13.51 -8.99
C MET A 98 -5.43 14.24 -8.15
N ILE A 99 -5.33 14.26 -6.82
CA ILE A 99 -6.41 14.76 -5.96
C ILE A 99 -5.99 15.77 -4.89
N ALA A 100 -4.69 16.01 -4.70
CA ALA A 100 -4.20 16.91 -3.65
C ALA A 100 -4.66 18.37 -3.83
N ASP A 101 -4.85 18.83 -5.06
CA ASP A 101 -5.36 20.17 -5.41
C ASP A 101 -6.80 20.16 -5.95
N SER A 102 -7.52 19.05 -5.79
CA SER A 102 -8.93 18.90 -6.22
C SER A 102 -9.79 20.06 -5.71
N ASP A 103 -10.75 20.52 -6.51
CA ASP A 103 -11.75 21.51 -6.08
C ASP A 103 -12.73 20.93 -5.05
N ARG A 104 -12.89 19.60 -5.00
CA ARG A 104 -13.76 18.89 -4.06
C ARG A 104 -13.11 18.81 -2.67
N PRO A 105 -13.66 19.48 -1.63
CA PRO A 105 -13.07 19.47 -0.29
C PRO A 105 -12.93 18.08 0.32
N GLU A 106 -13.86 17.17 0.02
CA GLU A 106 -13.82 15.78 0.47
C GLU A 106 -12.63 15.00 -0.10
N LEU A 107 -12.24 15.26 -1.36
CA LEU A 107 -11.08 14.62 -1.98
C LEU A 107 -9.77 15.18 -1.45
N ARG A 108 -9.68 16.50 -1.20
CA ARG A 108 -8.51 17.07 -0.49
C ARG A 108 -8.37 16.50 0.93
N GLY A 109 -9.50 16.26 1.59
CA GLY A 109 -9.54 15.58 2.89
C GLY A 109 -9.00 14.15 2.82
N LEU A 110 -9.45 13.37 1.84
CA LEU A 110 -8.94 12.02 1.57
C LEU A 110 -7.43 12.04 1.25
N ALA A 111 -6.98 12.95 0.39
CA ALA A 111 -5.56 13.09 0.05
C ALA A 111 -4.71 13.31 1.30
N THR A 112 -5.13 14.24 2.17
CA THR A 112 -4.44 14.53 3.44
C THR A 112 -4.41 13.30 4.36
N ALA A 113 -5.50 12.55 4.44
CA ALA A 113 -5.58 11.34 5.26
C ALA A 113 -4.64 10.24 4.76
N ILE A 114 -4.62 9.98 3.45
CA ILE A 114 -3.69 9.01 2.82
C ILE A 114 -2.24 9.45 3.03
N GLU A 115 -1.92 10.72 2.75
CA GLU A 115 -0.56 11.23 2.91
C GLU A 115 -0.05 11.12 4.35
N THR A 116 -0.89 11.45 5.32
CA THR A 116 -0.53 11.39 6.74
C THR A 116 -0.30 9.95 7.20
N SER A 117 -1.27 9.06 6.96
CA SER A 117 -1.20 7.66 7.39
C SER A 117 -0.05 6.92 6.73
N GLN A 118 0.04 6.97 5.40
CA GLN A 118 1.01 6.18 4.67
C GLN A 118 2.45 6.68 4.83
N THR A 119 2.67 7.99 5.02
CA THR A 119 4.00 8.51 5.37
C THR A 119 4.47 7.96 6.71
N ALA A 120 3.62 8.00 7.75
CA ALA A 120 3.97 7.48 9.07
C ALA A 120 4.26 5.96 9.02
N GLN A 121 3.49 5.22 8.24
CA GLN A 121 3.69 3.78 8.05
C GLN A 121 4.99 3.47 7.29
N ILE A 122 5.33 4.25 6.25
CA ILE A 122 6.62 4.15 5.55
C ILE A 122 7.77 4.39 6.53
N GLU A 123 7.72 5.44 7.35
CA GLU A 123 8.77 5.75 8.33
C GLU A 123 8.95 4.59 9.33
N GLN A 124 7.86 4.00 9.80
CA GLN A 124 7.90 2.84 10.69
C GLN A 124 8.51 1.61 10.01
N MET A 125 8.11 1.32 8.77
CA MET A 125 8.67 0.22 7.97
C MET A 125 10.16 0.42 7.68
N GLN A 126 10.59 1.64 7.37
CA GLN A 126 12.00 1.96 7.14
C GLN A 126 12.84 1.82 8.42
N ALA A 127 12.28 2.16 9.58
CA ALA A 127 12.91 1.93 10.87
C ALA A 127 13.10 0.43 11.12
N PHE A 128 12.05 -0.38 10.94
CA PHE A 128 12.11 -1.84 11.05
C PHE A 128 13.12 -2.46 10.07
N ARG A 129 13.10 -1.98 8.82
CA ARG A 129 14.01 -2.41 7.75
C ARG A 129 15.46 -2.16 8.11
N THR A 130 15.76 -0.98 8.65
CA THR A 130 17.11 -0.58 9.04
C THR A 130 17.57 -1.37 10.26
N GLU A 131 16.73 -1.48 11.29
CA GLU A 131 17.09 -2.12 12.55
C GLU A 131 17.30 -3.63 12.42
N TRP A 132 16.44 -4.31 11.65
CA TRP A 132 16.43 -5.78 11.62
C TRP A 132 17.09 -6.37 10.38
N TYR A 133 17.19 -5.61 9.28
CA TYR A 133 17.61 -6.12 7.98
C TYR A 133 18.55 -5.17 7.22
N GLY A 134 19.26 -4.27 7.90
CA GLY A 134 20.08 -3.24 7.26
C GLY A 134 21.09 -3.74 6.21
N ASP A 135 21.61 -4.96 6.37
CA ASP A 135 22.55 -5.60 5.43
C ASP A 135 21.87 -6.52 4.39
N ALA A 136 20.55 -6.70 4.45
CA ALA A 136 19.82 -7.57 3.53
C ALA A 136 19.55 -6.86 2.20
N GLU A 137 19.69 -7.61 1.10
CA GLU A 137 19.28 -7.15 -0.23
C GLU A 137 17.78 -6.87 -0.30
N SER A 138 17.39 -5.89 -1.13
CA SER A 138 15.99 -5.60 -1.41
C SER A 138 15.28 -6.82 -2.03
N THR A 139 14.03 -7.02 -1.65
CA THR A 139 13.20 -8.12 -2.15
C THR A 139 12.32 -7.75 -3.35
N THR A 140 12.23 -6.47 -3.69
CA THR A 140 11.39 -5.94 -4.78
C THR A 140 12.12 -5.84 -6.13
N GLY A 141 12.96 -6.83 -6.43
CA GLY A 141 13.58 -6.99 -7.75
C GLY A 141 14.59 -5.90 -8.16
N GLY A 142 15.07 -5.09 -7.22
CA GLY A 142 16.07 -4.05 -7.51
C GLY A 142 15.54 -2.87 -8.31
N MET A 143 14.22 -2.73 -8.46
CA MET A 143 13.63 -1.46 -8.89
C MET A 143 13.87 -0.42 -7.82
N ASP A 144 14.90 0.39 -8.05
CA ASP A 144 15.23 1.58 -7.29
C ASP A 144 14.05 2.56 -7.33
N MET A 145 13.71 3.12 -6.18
CA MET A 145 12.70 4.19 -6.07
C MET A 145 12.99 5.38 -6.97
N ALA A 146 14.26 5.71 -7.21
CA ALA A 146 14.64 6.77 -8.14
C ALA A 146 14.28 6.42 -9.60
N GLN A 147 14.34 5.14 -9.98
CA GLN A 147 13.88 4.72 -11.31
C GLN A 147 12.35 4.77 -11.42
N MET A 148 11.62 4.37 -10.38
CA MET A 148 10.16 4.52 -10.36
C MET A 148 9.73 5.98 -10.36
N GLU A 149 10.35 6.83 -9.54
CA GLU A 149 10.09 8.27 -9.50
C GLU A 149 10.34 8.93 -10.85
N GLN A 150 11.40 8.51 -11.56
CA GLN A 150 11.73 9.03 -12.87
C GLN A 150 10.73 8.62 -13.97
N MET A 151 10.16 7.41 -13.87
CA MET A 151 9.06 6.99 -14.75
C MET A 151 7.72 7.65 -14.39
N MET A 152 7.52 7.99 -13.12
CA MET A 152 6.28 8.57 -12.58
C MET A 152 6.38 10.09 -12.32
N THR A 153 7.33 10.78 -12.98
CA THR A 153 7.44 12.24 -12.84
C THR A 153 6.14 12.93 -13.21
N GLY A 154 5.85 14.06 -12.56
CA GLY A 154 4.62 14.81 -12.76
C GLY A 154 4.32 15.10 -14.24
N ASP A 155 5.33 15.40 -15.05
CA ASP A 155 5.15 15.65 -16.49
C ASP A 155 4.77 14.37 -17.27
N ALA A 156 5.39 13.23 -16.96
CA ALA A 156 5.07 11.94 -17.58
C ALA A 156 3.65 11.47 -17.21
N MET A 157 3.29 11.60 -15.93
CA MET A 157 1.96 11.28 -15.42
C MET A 157 0.88 12.23 -15.96
N THR A 158 1.20 13.52 -16.11
CA THR A 158 0.28 14.49 -16.73
C THR A 158 0.05 14.15 -18.19
N GLY A 159 1.11 13.89 -18.96
CA GLY A 159 0.99 13.48 -20.36
C GLY A 159 0.21 12.18 -20.52
N MET A 160 0.41 11.21 -19.62
CA MET A 160 -0.34 9.95 -19.61
C MET A 160 -1.82 10.17 -19.27
N ALA A 161 -2.12 10.98 -18.26
CA ALA A 161 -3.49 11.33 -17.89
C ALA A 161 -4.20 12.04 -19.03
N ASP A 162 -3.57 13.04 -19.66
CA ASP A 162 -4.14 13.75 -20.82
C ASP A 162 -4.40 12.81 -22.00
N MET A 163 -3.49 11.86 -22.27
CA MET A 163 -3.70 10.83 -23.30
C MET A 163 -4.82 9.83 -22.94
N MET A 164 -5.09 9.61 -21.66
CA MET A 164 -6.19 8.76 -21.17
C MET A 164 -7.52 9.51 -20.99
N GLY A 165 -7.62 10.76 -21.47
CA GLY A 165 -8.86 11.55 -21.41
C GLY A 165 -8.94 12.52 -20.22
N GLY A 166 -7.80 12.80 -19.58
CA GLY A 166 -7.64 13.73 -18.47
C GLY A 166 -7.46 13.02 -17.12
N ARG A 167 -7.09 13.80 -16.09
CA ARG A 167 -7.07 13.34 -14.69
C ARG A 167 -8.50 13.28 -14.17
N SER A 168 -9.21 12.17 -14.39
CA SER A 168 -10.51 12.00 -13.74
C SER A 168 -10.31 11.62 -12.29
N GLU A 169 -10.85 12.42 -11.37
CA GLU A 169 -10.96 12.07 -9.94
C GLU A 169 -11.67 10.72 -9.76
N GLU A 170 -12.64 10.41 -10.62
CA GLU A 170 -13.33 9.11 -10.67
C GLU A 170 -12.34 7.97 -10.96
N MET A 171 -11.44 8.16 -11.93
CA MET A 171 -10.41 7.18 -12.26
C MET A 171 -9.44 7.00 -11.08
N TYR A 172 -9.02 8.08 -10.42
CA TYR A 172 -8.20 7.98 -9.21
C TYR A 172 -8.90 7.13 -8.14
N LEU A 173 -10.17 7.42 -7.84
CA LEU A 173 -10.93 6.70 -6.82
C LEU A 173 -11.06 5.21 -7.15
N GLN A 174 -11.45 4.87 -8.39
CA GLN A 174 -11.56 3.47 -8.82
C GLN A 174 -10.22 2.73 -8.72
N MET A 175 -9.13 3.36 -9.13
CA MET A 175 -7.79 2.76 -9.06
C MET A 175 -7.27 2.64 -7.65
N MET A 176 -7.47 3.66 -6.82
CA MET A 176 -7.00 3.66 -5.45
C MET A 176 -7.80 2.67 -4.57
N ILE A 177 -9.07 2.39 -4.89
CA ILE A 177 -9.83 1.30 -4.25
C ILE A 177 -9.14 -0.06 -4.48
N VAL A 178 -8.80 -0.39 -5.73
CA VAL A 178 -8.13 -1.66 -6.05
C VAL A 178 -6.72 -1.71 -5.46
N HIS A 179 -5.99 -0.59 -5.53
CA HIS A 179 -4.68 -0.46 -4.91
C HIS A 179 -4.74 -0.74 -3.39
N HIS A 180 -5.71 -0.13 -2.70
CA HIS A 180 -5.90 -0.35 -1.27
C HIS A 180 -6.35 -1.76 -0.93
N GLN A 181 -7.18 -2.39 -1.75
CA GLN A 181 -7.58 -3.78 -1.51
C GLN A 181 -6.36 -4.71 -1.49
N LEU A 182 -5.41 -4.53 -2.42
CA LEU A 182 -4.15 -5.27 -2.40
C LEU A 182 -3.34 -5.01 -1.11
N GLY A 183 -3.32 -3.76 -0.63
CA GLY A 183 -2.65 -3.40 0.62
C GLY A 183 -3.29 -4.06 1.85
N VAL A 184 -4.63 -4.13 1.88
CA VAL A 184 -5.38 -4.84 2.92
C VAL A 184 -5.06 -6.33 2.89
N ASP A 185 -5.10 -6.97 1.72
CA ASP A 185 -4.83 -8.41 1.59
C ASP A 185 -3.41 -8.76 2.08
N MET A 186 -2.41 -7.97 1.70
CA MET A 186 -1.03 -8.12 2.19
C MET A 186 -0.91 -7.93 3.70
N ALA A 187 -1.65 -6.97 4.27
CA ALA A 187 -1.66 -6.71 5.69
C ALA A 187 -2.32 -7.85 6.48
N GLU A 188 -3.43 -8.40 6.00
CA GLU A 188 -4.07 -9.58 6.58
C GLU A 188 -3.13 -10.79 6.61
N GLU A 189 -2.39 -10.99 5.53
CA GLU A 189 -1.36 -12.03 5.48
C GLU A 189 -0.26 -11.78 6.52
N ALA A 190 0.21 -10.54 6.69
CA ALA A 190 1.21 -10.21 7.69
C ALA A 190 0.73 -10.37 9.14
N ILE A 191 -0.54 -10.10 9.42
CA ILE A 191 -1.16 -10.36 10.73
C ILE A 191 -1.06 -11.84 11.10
N THR A 192 -1.22 -12.74 10.12
CA THR A 192 -1.20 -14.19 10.36
C THR A 192 0.20 -14.80 10.35
N ARG A 193 1.07 -14.35 9.45
CA ARG A 193 2.37 -14.98 9.18
C ARG A 193 3.53 -14.39 9.95
N SER A 194 3.47 -13.10 10.31
CA SER A 194 4.61 -12.44 10.95
C SER A 194 4.88 -13.01 12.35
N GLU A 195 6.13 -13.33 12.63
CA GLU A 195 6.57 -13.73 13.97
C GLU A 195 6.72 -12.53 14.91
N ARG A 196 6.91 -11.32 14.36
CA ARG A 196 7.14 -10.09 15.12
C ARG A 196 5.83 -9.40 15.52
N PRO A 197 5.55 -9.21 16.83
CA PRO A 197 4.34 -8.50 17.26
C PRO A 197 4.27 -7.06 16.72
N GLU A 198 5.41 -6.39 16.53
CA GLU A 198 5.49 -5.04 16.00
C GLU A 198 5.01 -4.95 14.54
N VAL A 199 5.34 -5.96 13.73
CA VAL A 199 4.90 -6.06 12.33
C VAL A 199 3.41 -6.38 12.27
N ARG A 200 2.92 -7.33 13.08
CA ARG A 200 1.48 -7.63 13.15
C ARG A 200 0.66 -6.41 13.57
N GLN A 201 1.16 -5.62 14.52
CA GLN A 201 0.49 -4.40 14.96
C GLN A 201 0.43 -3.35 13.83
N LEU A 202 1.55 -3.12 13.14
CA LEU A 202 1.57 -2.22 11.99
C LEU A 202 0.61 -2.71 10.88
N ALA A 203 0.61 -4.00 10.57
CA ALA A 203 -0.26 -4.59 9.58
C ALA A 203 -1.75 -4.42 9.94
N GLN A 204 -2.13 -4.62 11.21
CA GLN A 204 -3.50 -4.32 11.65
C GLN A 204 -3.88 -2.86 11.41
N THR A 205 -3.01 -1.91 11.77
CA THR A 205 -3.26 -0.48 11.51
C THR A 205 -3.44 -0.20 10.02
N ILE A 206 -2.60 -0.79 9.16
CA ILE A 206 -2.71 -0.64 7.70
C ILE A 206 -4.05 -1.17 7.20
N ALA A 207 -4.44 -2.38 7.61
CA ALA A 207 -5.69 -3.01 7.20
C ALA A 207 -6.90 -2.16 7.61
N ASP A 208 -6.92 -1.68 8.86
CA ASP A 208 -8.02 -0.86 9.39
C ASP A 208 -8.14 0.48 8.66
N GLU A 209 -7.02 1.17 8.46
CA GLU A 209 -7.00 2.50 7.82
C GLU A 209 -7.30 2.42 6.32
N GLN A 210 -6.71 1.46 5.59
CA GLN A 210 -6.99 1.30 4.16
C GLN A 210 -8.44 0.84 3.91
N SER A 211 -8.99 -0.03 4.77
CA SER A 211 -10.41 -0.41 4.68
C SER A 211 -11.35 0.78 4.88
N ALA A 212 -11.05 1.66 5.84
CA ALA A 212 -11.83 2.88 6.04
C ALA A 212 -11.71 3.84 4.84
N GLN A 213 -10.52 3.96 4.25
CA GLN A 213 -10.29 4.78 3.06
C GLN A 213 -11.03 4.22 1.83
N ILE A 214 -11.10 2.90 1.65
CA ILE A 214 -11.92 2.26 0.61
C ILE A 214 -13.38 2.67 0.72
N VAL A 215 -13.95 2.63 1.93
CA VAL A 215 -15.36 3.03 2.16
C VAL A 215 -15.60 4.48 1.76
N LEU A 216 -14.69 5.39 2.13
CA LEU A 216 -14.79 6.81 1.72
C LEU A 216 -14.73 6.97 0.20
N MET A 217 -13.81 6.26 -0.47
CA MET A 217 -13.67 6.35 -1.92
C MET A 217 -14.91 5.82 -2.65
N GLN A 218 -15.52 4.74 -2.15
CA GLN A 218 -16.78 4.21 -2.66
C GLN A 218 -17.95 5.18 -2.46
N ASP A 219 -17.99 5.91 -1.34
CA ASP A 219 -18.98 6.95 -1.10
C ASP A 219 -18.84 8.11 -2.09
N TYR A 220 -17.60 8.54 -2.38
CA TYR A 220 -17.32 9.67 -3.26
C TYR A 220 -17.51 9.40 -4.77
N LEU A 221 -17.71 8.14 -5.14
CA LEU A 221 -18.05 7.68 -6.50
C LEU A 221 -19.55 7.72 -6.81
N GLN A 222 -20.40 7.94 -5.81
CA GLN A 222 -21.86 8.02 -5.96
C GLN A 222 -22.32 9.45 -6.30
#